data_AF-A0A135SNH5-F1
#
_entry.id   AF-A0A135SNH5-F1
#
_cell.length_a   1.000
_cell.length_b   1.000
_cell.length_c   1.000
_cell.angle_alpha   90.00
_cell.angle_beta   90.00
_cell.angle_gamma   90.00
#
_symmetry.space_group_name_H-M   'P 1'
#
loop_
_entity.id
_entity.type
_entity.pdbx_description
1 polymer ?
#
loop_
_entity_poly.entity_id
_entity_poly.type
_entity_poly.pdbx_seq_one_letter_code
_entity_poly.pdbx_strand_id
1 'polypeptide(L)'
;MSEPQPKPTGPPPATKTLTARCYCKAVHFTLTLPTTSLPLKVHLCHCSICRYTHGTLCIFHAPLPSGVSPSFIAPSSLSSSLTTYRHATASSTRYFCSTCSCHIGDVGVDDNEWVISTSIFDANQDDVPAVWDIRTHVNTASAPGGGLYEWLLRVNGIELNIWNPKTAESEAAASTTHGREVGVDGEEVLRAQCHCGGVSFTISRPKASMLEDKAYETWLSPVDARKWPACVDACDDCRLQTGVHAIGWVCIPESCITPSVPEDLQLGGT
;
A
#
# COMPACT_ATOMS: atom_id res chain seq x y z
N MET A 1 -59.83 -8.99 21.39
CA MET A 1 -58.49 -8.37 21.52
C MET A 1 -57.75 -8.67 20.24
N SER A 2 -57.73 -7.72 19.31
CA SER A 2 -57.11 -7.85 17.99
C SER A 2 -55.62 -7.55 18.10
N GLU A 3 -54.80 -8.51 17.67
CA GLU A 3 -53.35 -8.44 17.59
C GLU A 3 -52.92 -7.25 16.69
N PRO A 4 -51.89 -6.46 17.05
CA PRO A 4 -51.43 -5.37 16.19
C PRO A 4 -50.74 -5.97 14.96
N GLN A 5 -51.26 -5.67 13.77
CA GLN A 5 -50.57 -6.00 12.52
C GLN A 5 -49.19 -5.33 12.47
N PRO A 6 -48.14 -6.05 12.04
CA PRO A 6 -46.82 -5.46 11.84
C PRO A 6 -46.90 -4.38 10.75
N LYS A 7 -46.36 -3.19 11.06
CA LYS A 7 -46.24 -2.09 10.09
C LYS A 7 -45.48 -2.57 8.84
N PRO A 8 -45.91 -2.16 7.62
CA PRO A 8 -45.15 -2.44 6.41
C PRO A 8 -43.74 -1.84 6.54
N THR A 9 -42.73 -2.69 6.52
CA THR A 9 -41.33 -2.28 6.37
C THR A 9 -41.18 -1.57 5.04
N GLY A 10 -40.69 -0.32 5.06
CA GLY A 10 -40.40 0.43 3.83
C GLY A 10 -39.45 -0.33 2.91
N PRO A 11 -39.32 0.09 1.63
CA PRO A 11 -38.40 -0.55 0.71
C PRO A 11 -36.98 -0.57 1.30
N PRO A 12 -36.22 -1.67 1.11
CA PRO A 12 -34.86 -1.77 1.63
C PRO A 12 -34.02 -0.59 1.11
N PRO A 13 -33.12 -0.03 1.95
CA PRO A 13 -32.29 1.10 1.55
C PRO A 13 -31.45 0.75 0.32
N ALA A 14 -31.32 1.71 -0.61
CA ALA A 14 -30.59 1.50 -1.85
C ALA A 14 -29.10 1.26 -1.59
N THR A 15 -28.57 0.17 -2.14
CA THR A 15 -27.17 -0.23 -2.02
C THR A 15 -26.46 -0.29 -3.37
N LYS A 16 -25.13 -0.18 -3.34
CA LYS A 16 -24.24 -0.45 -4.47
C LYS A 16 -23.26 -1.56 -4.07
N THR A 17 -23.06 -2.53 -4.94
CA THR A 17 -22.08 -3.61 -4.73
C THR A 17 -20.83 -3.33 -5.56
N LEU A 18 -19.67 -3.35 -4.91
CA LEU A 18 -18.35 -3.20 -5.53
C LEU A 18 -17.62 -4.55 -5.51
N THR A 19 -16.95 -4.91 -6.60
CA THR A 19 -16.18 -6.15 -6.70
C THR A 19 -14.68 -5.86 -6.61
N ALA A 20 -13.96 -6.66 -5.84
CA ALA A 20 -12.52 -6.58 -5.69
C ALA A 20 -11.84 -7.93 -5.96
N ARG A 21 -10.69 -7.88 -6.63
CA ARG A 21 -9.85 -9.04 -6.93
C ARG A 21 -8.38 -8.67 -6.91
N CYS A 22 -7.55 -9.53 -6.35
CA CYS A 22 -6.09 -9.40 -6.54
C CYS A 22 -5.66 -9.96 -7.90
N TYR A 23 -4.42 -9.69 -8.30
CA TYR A 23 -3.88 -10.09 -9.61
C TYR A 23 -3.97 -11.60 -9.86
N CYS A 24 -3.59 -12.43 -8.88
CA CYS A 24 -3.68 -13.89 -9.00
C CYS A 24 -5.11 -14.44 -8.83
N LYS A 25 -6.09 -13.59 -8.48
CA LYS A 25 -7.52 -13.92 -8.28
C LYS A 25 -7.81 -14.88 -7.12
N ALA A 26 -6.82 -15.27 -6.32
CA ALA A 26 -7.02 -16.08 -5.12
C ALA A 26 -7.82 -15.34 -4.04
N VAL A 27 -7.70 -14.01 -4.02
CA VAL A 27 -8.60 -13.13 -3.27
C VAL A 27 -9.63 -12.52 -4.22
N HIS A 28 -10.90 -12.80 -3.95
CA HIS A 28 -12.05 -12.28 -4.68
C HIS A 28 -13.23 -12.09 -3.73
N PHE A 29 -13.73 -10.86 -3.63
CA PHE A 29 -14.83 -10.53 -2.72
C PHE A 29 -15.65 -9.36 -3.25
N THR A 30 -16.82 -9.15 -2.65
CA THR A 30 -17.64 -7.96 -2.87
C THR A 30 -17.80 -7.14 -1.59
N LEU A 31 -18.09 -5.84 -1.76
CA LEU A 31 -18.57 -4.94 -0.72
C LEU A 31 -19.93 -4.41 -1.12
N THR A 32 -20.94 -4.59 -0.26
CA THR A 32 -22.27 -3.99 -0.46
C THR A 32 -22.41 -2.80 0.47
N LEU A 33 -22.49 -1.61 -0.12
CA LEU A 33 -22.47 -0.33 0.58
C LEU A 33 -23.81 0.39 0.42
N PRO A 34 -24.30 1.09 1.46
CA PRO A 34 -25.39 2.05 1.30
C PRO A 34 -24.99 3.12 0.28
N THR A 35 -25.86 3.45 -0.66
CA THR A 35 -25.58 4.51 -1.65
C THR A 35 -25.35 5.87 -0.98
N THR A 36 -25.90 6.10 0.21
CA THR A 36 -25.70 7.30 1.02
C THR A 36 -24.30 7.42 1.63
N SER A 37 -23.50 6.34 1.68
CA SER A 37 -22.10 6.40 2.12
C SER A 37 -21.14 6.70 0.97
N LEU A 38 -21.63 6.79 -0.27
CA LEU A 38 -20.79 7.05 -1.44
C LEU A 38 -20.74 8.55 -1.76
N PRO A 39 -19.59 9.05 -2.24
CA PRO A 39 -18.31 8.35 -2.37
C PRO A 39 -17.64 8.09 -1.02
N LEU A 40 -16.86 7.00 -0.92
CA LEU A 40 -16.03 6.73 0.25
C LEU A 40 -14.79 7.63 0.23
N LYS A 41 -14.50 8.26 1.36
CA LYS A 41 -13.31 9.10 1.54
C LYS A 41 -12.06 8.23 1.58
N VAL A 42 -11.09 8.55 0.72
CA VAL A 42 -9.82 7.85 0.63
C VAL A 42 -8.70 8.74 1.16
N HIS A 43 -7.86 8.16 2.01
CA HIS A 43 -6.63 8.79 2.48
C HIS A 43 -5.40 8.01 2.01
N LEU A 44 -4.31 8.73 1.81
CA LEU A 44 -3.01 8.18 1.48
C LEU A 44 -2.12 8.22 2.73
N CYS A 45 -1.82 7.08 3.35
CA CYS A 45 -0.97 7.05 4.55
C CYS A 45 0.50 6.81 4.21
N HIS A 46 1.37 7.68 4.72
CA HIS A 46 2.82 7.70 4.47
C HIS A 46 3.63 7.25 5.69
N CYS A 47 2.98 6.76 6.75
CA CYS A 47 3.70 6.35 7.95
C CYS A 47 4.68 5.21 7.66
N SER A 48 5.75 5.13 8.46
CA SER A 48 6.79 4.11 8.32
C SER A 48 6.20 2.69 8.34
N ILE A 49 5.25 2.41 9.23
CA ILE A 49 4.57 1.12 9.31
C ILE A 49 3.94 0.76 7.97
N CYS A 50 3.17 1.67 7.36
CA CYS A 50 2.54 1.40 6.07
C CYS A 50 3.59 1.17 4.98
N ARG A 51 4.57 2.07 4.84
CA ARG A 51 5.58 1.94 3.78
C ARG A 51 6.39 0.65 3.91
N TYR A 52 6.87 0.32 5.10
CA TYR A 52 7.72 -0.85 5.33
C TYR A 52 6.97 -2.17 5.41
N THR A 53 5.68 -2.17 5.75
CA THR A 53 4.87 -3.40 5.69
C THR A 53 4.45 -3.71 4.25
N HIS A 54 4.08 -2.70 3.47
CA HIS A 54 3.57 -2.91 2.11
C HIS A 54 4.65 -2.85 1.03
N GLY A 55 5.83 -2.31 1.33
CA GLY A 55 6.89 -2.08 0.34
C GLY A 55 6.52 -0.99 -0.67
N THR A 56 5.65 -0.05 -0.29
CA THR A 56 5.10 0.99 -1.17
C THR A 56 5.43 2.40 -0.68
N LEU A 57 5.24 3.40 -1.55
CA LEU A 57 5.43 4.81 -1.18
C LEU A 57 4.39 5.28 -0.16
N CYS A 58 3.17 4.78 -0.29
CA CYS A 58 2.05 4.96 0.63
C CYS A 58 0.97 3.91 0.34
N ILE A 59 -0.06 3.85 1.18
CA ILE A 59 -1.28 3.06 0.94
C ILE A 59 -2.43 3.96 0.49
N PHE A 60 -3.48 3.38 -0.11
CA PHE A 60 -4.71 4.07 -0.51
C PHE A 60 -5.90 3.41 0.18
N HIS A 61 -6.39 4.02 1.25
CA HIS A 61 -7.30 3.38 2.19
C HIS A 61 -8.60 4.14 2.36
N ALA A 62 -9.71 3.40 2.40
CA ALA A 62 -11.04 3.91 2.68
C ALA A 62 -11.65 3.18 3.89
N PRO A 63 -11.97 3.87 4.99
CA PRO A 63 -12.76 3.29 6.07
C PRO A 63 -14.14 2.89 5.54
N LEU A 64 -14.58 1.68 5.88
CA LEU A 64 -15.93 1.21 5.55
C LEU A 64 -16.93 1.69 6.60
N PRO A 65 -18.22 1.82 6.24
CA PRO A 65 -19.27 2.04 7.24
C PRO A 65 -19.28 0.92 8.28
N SER A 66 -19.62 1.25 9.53
CA SER A 66 -19.64 0.28 10.63
C SER A 66 -20.48 -0.96 10.29
N GLY A 67 -19.94 -2.14 10.59
CA GLY A 67 -20.55 -3.43 10.30
C GLY A 67 -20.44 -3.90 8.84
N VAL A 68 -19.89 -3.10 7.93
CA VAL A 68 -19.60 -3.55 6.56
C VAL A 68 -18.26 -4.28 6.53
N SER A 69 -18.25 -5.46 5.91
CA SER A 69 -17.05 -6.27 5.72
C SER A 69 -17.03 -6.97 4.35
N PRO A 70 -15.85 -7.41 3.87
CA PRO A 70 -15.72 -8.21 2.65
C PRO A 70 -16.60 -9.47 2.65
N SER A 71 -17.42 -9.62 1.61
CA SER A 71 -18.14 -10.87 1.32
C SER A 71 -17.34 -11.68 0.29
N PHE A 72 -16.60 -12.67 0.78
CA PHE A 72 -15.72 -13.48 -0.07
C PHE A 72 -16.50 -14.40 -1.02
N ILE A 73 -16.03 -14.48 -2.26
CA ILE A 73 -16.60 -15.34 -3.30
C ILE A 73 -15.76 -16.60 -3.40
N ALA A 74 -16.38 -17.77 -3.25
CA ALA A 74 -15.71 -19.06 -3.32
C ALA A 74 -14.85 -19.22 -4.61
N PRO A 75 -13.65 -19.82 -4.53
CA PRO A 75 -13.07 -20.49 -3.36
C PRO A 75 -12.35 -19.55 -2.38
N SER A 76 -12.45 -18.23 -2.59
CA SER A 76 -11.81 -17.26 -1.72
C SER A 76 -12.44 -17.26 -0.33
N SER A 77 -11.61 -17.10 0.70
CA SER A 77 -12.10 -16.90 2.07
C SER A 77 -11.07 -16.20 2.94
N LEU A 78 -11.53 -15.64 4.06
CA LEU A 78 -10.66 -15.01 5.05
C LEU A 78 -9.62 -15.97 5.63
N SER A 79 -9.97 -17.26 5.79
CA SER A 79 -9.11 -18.25 6.44
C SER A 79 -8.16 -18.97 5.49
N SER A 80 -8.51 -19.11 4.20
CA SER A 80 -7.72 -19.87 3.22
C SER A 80 -6.92 -18.99 2.26
N SER A 81 -7.39 -17.77 1.98
CA SER A 81 -6.82 -16.93 0.90
C SER A 81 -5.92 -15.82 1.41
N LEU A 82 -5.89 -15.58 2.73
CA LEU A 82 -5.23 -14.43 3.33
C LEU A 82 -4.20 -14.81 4.40
N THR A 83 -3.10 -14.09 4.39
CA THR A 83 -2.09 -14.06 5.44
C THR A 83 -2.22 -12.74 6.21
N THR A 84 -2.14 -12.82 7.54
CA THR A 84 -2.26 -11.64 8.40
C THR A 84 -0.92 -11.18 8.92
N TYR A 85 -0.78 -9.86 9.11
CA TYR A 85 0.37 -9.28 9.79
C TYR A 85 -0.09 -8.31 10.89
N ARG A 86 0.42 -8.54 12.10
CA ARG A 86 0.18 -7.71 13.28
C ARG A 86 1.45 -7.65 14.13
N HIS A 87 2.02 -6.46 14.30
CA HIS A 87 3.14 -6.24 15.22
C HIS A 87 2.62 -5.97 16.64
N ALA A 88 3.51 -6.05 17.65
CA ALA A 88 3.13 -6.09 19.06
C ALA A 88 2.26 -4.90 19.53
N THR A 89 2.50 -3.71 18.98
CA THR A 89 1.80 -2.46 19.32
C THR A 89 0.81 -2.01 18.25
N ALA A 90 0.46 -2.88 17.30
CA ALA A 90 -0.41 -2.52 16.19
C ALA A 90 -1.85 -2.26 16.65
N SER A 91 -2.43 -1.16 16.18
CA SER A 91 -3.87 -0.85 16.29
C SER A 91 -4.73 -1.55 15.23
N SER A 92 -4.11 -2.19 14.23
CA SER A 92 -4.80 -2.90 13.16
C SER A 92 -4.10 -4.21 12.80
N THR A 93 -4.89 -5.18 12.34
CA THR A 93 -4.43 -6.39 11.66
C THR A 93 -4.49 -6.15 10.15
N ARG A 94 -3.38 -6.36 9.45
CA ARG A 94 -3.28 -6.19 7.99
C ARG A 94 -3.51 -7.52 7.28
N TYR A 95 -4.20 -7.51 6.15
CA TYR A 95 -4.55 -8.71 5.39
C TYR A 95 -3.97 -8.65 3.97
N PHE A 96 -3.24 -9.72 3.61
CA PHE A 96 -2.57 -9.87 2.33
C PHE A 96 -3.01 -11.17 1.66
N CYS A 97 -3.12 -11.18 0.34
CA CYS A 97 -3.28 -12.43 -0.39
C CYS A 97 -2.12 -13.38 -0.09
N SER A 98 -2.39 -14.61 0.35
CA SER A 98 -1.36 -15.60 0.66
C SER A 98 -0.55 -16.04 -0.58
N THR A 99 -1.06 -15.79 -1.78
CA THR A 99 -0.43 -16.19 -3.05
C THR A 99 0.38 -15.07 -3.69
N CYS A 100 -0.19 -13.88 -3.86
CA CYS A 100 0.48 -12.76 -4.55
C CYS A 100 0.88 -11.61 -3.62
N SER A 101 0.62 -11.73 -2.32
CA SER A 101 0.92 -10.70 -1.31
C SER A 101 0.20 -9.37 -1.50
N CYS A 102 -0.76 -9.27 -2.42
CA CYS A 102 -1.58 -8.06 -2.59
C CYS A 102 -2.26 -7.66 -1.27
N HIS A 103 -2.07 -6.40 -0.87
CA HIS A 103 -2.77 -5.84 0.30
C HIS A 103 -4.24 -5.61 -0.02
N ILE A 104 -5.14 -6.10 0.85
CA ILE A 104 -6.59 -5.95 0.64
C ILE A 104 -7.23 -4.97 1.62
N GLY A 105 -6.61 -4.74 2.78
CA GLY A 105 -7.15 -3.89 3.84
C GLY A 105 -6.72 -4.31 5.23
N ASP A 106 -7.17 -3.52 6.19
CA ASP A 106 -6.86 -3.61 7.60
C ASP A 106 -8.16 -3.76 8.41
N VAL A 107 -8.08 -4.45 9.54
CA VAL A 107 -9.15 -4.51 10.55
C VAL A 107 -8.63 -3.91 11.84
N GLY A 108 -9.34 -2.91 12.37
CA GLY A 108 -9.03 -2.31 13.66
C GLY A 108 -9.14 -3.35 14.78
N VAL A 109 -8.17 -3.33 15.69
CA VAL A 109 -8.10 -4.30 16.80
C VAL A 109 -9.23 -4.08 17.81
N ASP A 110 -9.59 -2.82 18.05
CA ASP A 110 -10.52 -2.45 19.12
C ASP A 110 -11.97 -2.38 18.64
N ASP A 111 -12.18 -1.96 17.38
CA ASP A 111 -13.50 -1.72 16.80
C ASP A 111 -13.94 -2.81 15.80
N ASN A 112 -13.02 -3.67 15.34
CA ASN A 112 -13.22 -4.63 14.26
C ASN A 112 -13.72 -4.00 12.95
N GLU A 113 -13.48 -2.71 12.76
CA GLU A 113 -13.89 -2.00 11.55
C GLU A 113 -12.86 -2.16 10.43
N TRP A 114 -13.36 -2.28 9.20
CA TRP A 114 -12.53 -2.45 8.02
C TRP A 114 -12.10 -1.11 7.45
N VAL A 115 -10.82 -1.02 7.12
CA VAL A 115 -10.27 0.00 6.24
C VAL A 115 -9.72 -0.70 5.01
N ILE A 116 -10.35 -0.51 3.86
CA ILE A 116 -10.07 -1.32 2.67
C ILE A 116 -9.03 -0.66 1.77
N SER A 117 -8.20 -1.47 1.10
CA SER A 117 -7.42 -0.99 -0.05
C SER A 117 -8.35 -0.70 -1.21
N THR A 118 -8.38 0.55 -1.67
CA THR A 118 -9.27 0.95 -2.77
C THR A 118 -8.79 0.47 -4.14
N SER A 119 -7.54 0.02 -4.25
CA SER A 119 -6.83 -0.18 -5.52
C SER A 119 -7.21 -1.46 -6.26
N ILE A 120 -7.81 -2.42 -5.55
CA ILE A 120 -8.11 -3.76 -6.06
C ILE A 120 -9.54 -3.91 -6.61
N PHE A 121 -10.30 -2.81 -6.63
CA PHE A 121 -11.69 -2.81 -7.07
C PHE A 121 -11.82 -2.54 -8.57
N ASP A 122 -12.75 -3.25 -9.21
CA ASP A 122 -13.10 -3.02 -10.63
C ASP A 122 -13.73 -1.62 -10.83
N ALA A 123 -14.27 -1.03 -9.77
CA ALA A 123 -14.78 0.34 -9.73
C ALA A 123 -13.74 1.43 -10.08
N ASN A 124 -12.45 1.08 -10.22
CA ASN A 124 -11.41 1.99 -10.70
C ASN A 124 -11.35 2.11 -12.23
N GLN A 125 -12.02 1.25 -12.98
CA GLN A 125 -11.95 1.25 -14.45
C GLN A 125 -13.03 2.13 -15.08
N ASP A 126 -14.28 2.14 -14.58
CA ASP A 126 -15.41 2.69 -15.36
C ASP A 126 -16.57 3.32 -14.54
N ASP A 127 -16.43 3.53 -13.22
CA ASP A 127 -17.58 3.92 -12.39
C ASP A 127 -17.89 5.44 -12.38
N VAL A 128 -19.09 5.79 -12.88
CA VAL A 128 -19.74 7.11 -12.74
C VAL A 128 -21.10 6.93 -12.02
N PRO A 129 -21.38 7.64 -10.91
CA PRO A 129 -20.49 8.57 -10.21
C PRO A 129 -19.34 7.85 -9.49
N ALA A 130 -18.24 8.57 -9.29
CA ALA A 130 -17.04 8.05 -8.63
C ALA A 130 -17.40 7.48 -7.25
N VAL A 131 -16.92 6.27 -6.95
CA VAL A 131 -17.12 5.62 -5.65
C VAL A 131 -16.05 6.01 -4.63
N TRP A 132 -14.94 6.60 -5.11
CA TRP A 132 -13.78 6.99 -4.33
C TRP A 132 -13.59 8.51 -4.35
N ASP A 133 -13.37 9.09 -3.18
CA ASP A 133 -13.09 10.50 -2.98
C ASP A 133 -11.73 10.67 -2.31
N ILE A 134 -10.67 10.73 -3.14
CA ILE A 134 -9.28 10.87 -2.68
C ILE A 134 -9.03 12.31 -2.26
N ARG A 135 -8.76 12.54 -0.96
CA ARG A 135 -8.71 13.91 -0.41
C ARG A 135 -7.50 14.28 0.42
N THR A 136 -6.78 13.31 0.97
CA THR A 136 -5.83 13.63 2.05
C THR A 136 -4.61 12.72 2.03
N HIS A 137 -3.43 13.34 2.10
CA HIS A 137 -2.21 12.69 2.55
C HIS A 137 -2.12 12.74 4.07
N VAL A 138 -1.85 11.61 4.70
CA VAL A 138 -1.69 11.52 6.16
C VAL A 138 -0.32 10.98 6.54
N ASN A 139 0.22 11.45 7.67
CA ASN A 139 1.52 11.02 8.21
C ASN A 139 2.71 11.23 7.25
N THR A 140 2.69 12.30 6.45
CA THR A 140 3.78 12.65 5.51
C THR A 140 5.10 12.96 6.21
N ALA A 141 5.05 13.44 7.46
CA ALA A 141 6.26 13.71 8.26
C ALA A 141 7.10 12.45 8.55
N SER A 142 6.51 11.25 8.45
CA SER A 142 7.22 9.97 8.58
C SER A 142 7.96 9.53 7.32
N ALA A 143 7.96 10.35 6.26
CA ALA A 143 8.68 10.13 5.01
C ALA A 143 9.70 11.27 4.79
N PRO A 144 10.83 11.28 5.54
CA PRO A 144 11.78 12.39 5.56
C PRO A 144 12.56 12.58 4.25
N GLY A 145 12.62 11.54 3.41
CA GLY A 145 13.23 11.61 2.07
C GLY A 145 12.27 12.08 0.98
N GLY A 146 11.11 12.62 1.36
CA GLY A 146 10.00 12.91 0.45
C GLY A 146 9.13 11.67 0.22
N GLY A 147 8.08 11.84 -0.58
CA GLY A 147 7.15 10.77 -0.93
C GLY A 147 6.15 11.21 -1.98
N LEU A 148 5.19 10.33 -2.30
CA LEU A 148 4.19 10.60 -3.33
C LEU A 148 3.37 11.88 -3.06
N TYR A 149 3.28 12.32 -1.80
CA TYR A 149 2.62 13.57 -1.42
C TYR A 149 3.26 14.85 -2.00
N GLU A 150 4.49 14.79 -2.49
CA GLU A 150 5.13 15.91 -3.19
C GLU A 150 4.78 15.93 -4.68
N TRP A 151 4.46 14.76 -5.25
CA TRP A 151 4.21 14.59 -6.69
C TRP A 151 2.72 14.58 -7.03
N LEU A 152 1.89 14.06 -6.14
CA LEU A 152 0.43 13.95 -6.31
C LEU A 152 -0.28 15.01 -5.49
N LEU A 153 -0.22 16.27 -5.93
CA LEU A 153 -0.83 17.38 -5.19
C LEU A 153 -2.33 17.53 -5.44
N ARG A 154 -2.84 16.95 -6.54
CA ARG A 154 -4.23 17.11 -6.99
C ARG A 154 -4.80 15.83 -7.57
N VAL A 155 -6.06 15.57 -7.29
CA VAL A 155 -6.86 14.50 -7.91
C VAL A 155 -8.18 15.10 -8.38
N ASN A 156 -8.56 14.87 -9.64
CA ASN A 156 -9.79 15.42 -10.24
C ASN A 156 -9.92 16.95 -10.08
N GLY A 157 -8.79 17.67 -10.16
CA GLY A 157 -8.73 19.13 -9.98
C GLY A 157 -8.83 19.61 -8.52
N ILE A 158 -9.03 18.71 -7.56
CA ILE A 158 -9.09 19.02 -6.13
C ILE A 158 -7.70 18.88 -5.52
N GLU A 159 -7.27 19.88 -4.76
CA GLU A 159 -6.03 19.83 -3.99
C GLU A 159 -6.15 18.89 -2.79
N LEU A 160 -5.16 18.01 -2.62
CA LEU A 160 -5.13 17.06 -1.52
C LEU A 160 -4.64 17.73 -0.26
N ASN A 161 -5.38 17.57 0.84
CA ASN A 161 -4.97 18.07 2.15
C ASN A 161 -3.78 17.27 2.68
N ILE A 162 -2.92 17.92 3.47
CA ILE A 162 -1.88 17.22 4.24
C ILE A 162 -2.25 17.28 5.71
N TRP A 163 -2.34 16.12 6.36
CA TRP A 163 -2.65 16.02 7.77
C TRP A 163 -1.62 15.15 8.51
N ASN A 164 -0.94 15.75 9.48
CA ASN A 164 0.01 15.07 10.36
C ASN A 164 -0.51 15.17 11.79
N PRO A 165 -1.17 14.13 12.33
CA PRO A 165 -1.59 14.12 13.73
C PRO A 165 -0.37 14.21 14.64
N LYS A 166 -0.46 15.06 15.67
CA LYS A 166 0.56 15.15 16.73
C LYS A 166 0.39 13.97 17.68
N THR A 167 1.14 12.90 17.46
CA THR A 167 1.27 11.77 18.39
C THR A 167 2.72 11.66 18.87
N ALA A 168 2.95 11.00 20.01
CA ALA A 168 4.31 10.70 20.48
C ALA A 168 5.14 9.93 19.41
N GLU A 169 4.47 9.10 18.61
CA GLU A 169 5.05 8.41 17.46
C GLU A 169 5.38 9.35 16.29
N SER A 170 4.54 10.37 16.03
CA SER A 170 4.82 11.40 15.02
C SER A 170 6.06 12.23 15.38
N GLU A 171 6.30 12.47 16.68
CA GLU A 171 7.47 13.19 17.18
C GLU A 171 8.73 12.32 17.10
N ALA A 172 8.64 11.03 17.44
CA ALA A 172 9.73 10.07 17.28
C ALA A 172 10.07 9.81 15.79
N ALA A 173 9.06 9.71 14.91
CA ALA A 173 9.26 9.54 13.47
C ALA A 173 9.84 10.80 12.80
N ALA A 174 9.42 12.00 13.21
CA ALA A 174 10.01 13.26 12.76
C ALA A 174 11.47 13.44 13.24
N SER A 175 11.84 12.81 14.36
CA SER A 175 13.19 12.86 14.95
C SER A 175 14.13 11.76 14.46
N THR A 176 13.64 10.72 13.78
CA THR A 176 14.48 9.61 13.31
C THR A 176 15.01 9.88 11.91
N THR A 177 16.02 10.76 11.84
CA THR A 177 16.98 10.68 10.73
C THR A 177 17.58 9.29 10.79
N HIS A 178 17.22 8.43 9.85
CA HIS A 178 17.93 7.17 9.66
C HIS A 178 19.37 7.58 9.34
N GLY A 179 20.28 7.25 10.24
CA GLY A 179 21.70 7.58 10.07
C GLY A 179 22.20 7.01 8.74
N ARG A 180 23.24 7.65 8.19
CA ARG A 180 23.95 7.08 7.04
C ARG A 180 24.48 5.71 7.45
N GLU A 181 23.98 4.65 6.83
CA GLU A 181 24.54 3.33 6.99
C GLU A 181 25.78 3.22 6.10
N VAL A 182 26.83 2.62 6.63
CA VAL A 182 28.11 2.43 5.95
C VAL A 182 28.34 0.93 5.78
N GLY A 183 28.68 0.53 4.56
CA GLY A 183 29.00 -0.84 4.20
C GLY A 183 30.35 -1.30 4.75
N VAL A 184 30.68 -2.57 4.51
CA VAL A 184 31.95 -3.18 4.93
C VAL A 184 33.17 -2.54 4.27
N ASP A 185 32.98 -1.88 3.14
CA ASP A 185 33.98 -1.15 2.37
C ASP A 185 34.14 0.32 2.81
N GLY A 186 33.38 0.78 3.80
CA GLY A 186 33.41 2.16 4.26
C GLY A 186 32.54 3.12 3.43
N GLU A 187 31.80 2.62 2.45
CA GLU A 187 30.95 3.43 1.56
C GLU A 187 29.50 3.50 2.03
N GLU A 188 28.78 4.56 1.65
CA GLU A 188 27.37 4.73 1.99
C GLU A 188 26.50 3.64 1.33
N VAL A 189 25.64 3.00 2.12
CA VAL A 189 24.66 2.01 1.65
C VAL A 189 23.23 2.39 2.07
N LEU A 190 22.25 1.91 1.29
CA LEU A 190 20.83 2.07 1.56
C LEU A 190 20.26 0.76 2.09
N ARG A 191 19.73 0.76 3.31
CA ARG A 191 18.99 -0.37 3.88
C ARG A 191 17.61 -0.49 3.27
N ALA A 192 17.34 -1.61 2.61
CA ALA A 192 16.01 -2.04 2.22
C ALA A 192 15.57 -3.16 3.19
N GLN A 193 14.50 -2.91 3.94
CA GLN A 193 13.97 -3.89 4.87
C GLN A 193 12.46 -3.79 5.01
N CYS A 194 11.81 -4.92 5.30
CA CYS A 194 10.41 -4.91 5.69
C CYS A 194 10.24 -4.49 7.15
N HIS A 195 9.02 -4.18 7.55
CA HIS A 195 8.72 -3.71 8.91
C HIS A 195 9.18 -4.67 10.01
N CYS A 196 9.06 -5.99 9.81
CA CYS A 196 9.51 -6.98 10.80
C CYS A 196 11.01 -7.31 10.73
N GLY A 197 11.74 -6.78 9.74
CA GLY A 197 13.14 -7.11 9.50
C GLY A 197 13.40 -8.51 8.92
N GLY A 198 12.34 -9.30 8.65
CA GLY A 198 12.47 -10.63 8.06
C GLY A 198 13.06 -10.62 6.63
N VAL A 199 12.80 -9.54 5.88
CA VAL A 199 13.54 -9.18 4.67
C VAL A 199 14.43 -8.00 5.03
N SER A 200 15.74 -8.14 4.82
CA SER A 200 16.71 -7.08 5.09
C SER A 200 17.97 -7.25 4.23
N PHE A 201 18.28 -6.25 3.43
CA PHE A 201 19.47 -6.19 2.60
C PHE A 201 19.92 -4.74 2.41
N THR A 202 21.15 -4.54 1.95
CA THR A 202 21.69 -3.22 1.62
C THR A 202 21.91 -3.08 0.13
N ILE A 203 21.81 -1.84 -0.33
CA ILE A 203 22.03 -1.43 -1.72
C ILE A 203 23.16 -0.40 -1.70
N SER A 204 24.27 -0.71 -2.37
CA SER A 204 25.38 0.25 -2.56
C SER A 204 25.02 1.34 -3.56
N ARG A 205 25.69 2.49 -3.47
CA ARG A 205 25.66 3.52 -4.53
C ARG A 205 26.38 3.01 -5.79
N PRO A 206 26.11 3.57 -6.99
CA PRO A 206 26.96 3.35 -8.15
C PRO A 206 28.43 3.63 -7.82
N LYS A 207 29.29 2.65 -8.09
CA LYS A 207 30.73 2.74 -7.82
C LYS A 207 31.42 3.55 -8.91
N ALA A 208 32.57 4.15 -8.59
CA ALA A 208 33.35 4.92 -9.57
C ALA A 208 33.64 4.12 -10.86
N SER A 209 33.98 2.84 -10.73
CA SER A 209 34.21 1.94 -11.88
C SER A 209 32.98 1.74 -12.76
N MET A 210 31.77 1.84 -12.22
CA MET A 210 30.51 1.73 -12.99
C MET A 210 30.22 3.02 -13.76
N LEU A 211 30.65 4.18 -13.25
CA LEU A 211 30.48 5.45 -13.94
C LEU A 211 31.35 5.55 -15.21
N GLU A 212 32.46 4.83 -15.24
CA GLU A 212 33.39 4.77 -16.37
C GLU A 212 33.04 3.68 -17.39
N ASP A 213 32.24 2.69 -16.98
CA ASP A 213 31.87 1.56 -17.82
C ASP A 213 30.55 1.84 -18.55
N LYS A 214 30.64 1.91 -19.88
CA LYS A 214 29.51 2.15 -20.78
C LYS A 214 28.38 1.13 -20.62
N ALA A 215 28.67 -0.09 -20.15
CA ALA A 215 27.64 -1.10 -19.88
C ALA A 215 26.64 -0.68 -18.79
N TYR A 216 27.04 0.22 -17.88
CA TYR A 216 26.20 0.70 -16.80
C TYR A 216 25.45 2.00 -17.13
N GLU A 217 25.72 2.64 -18.27
CA GLU A 217 25.12 3.94 -18.62
C GLU A 217 23.58 3.95 -18.52
N THR A 218 22.92 2.87 -18.95
CA THR A 218 21.45 2.72 -18.86
C THR A 218 20.93 2.41 -17.46
N TRP A 219 21.81 2.01 -16.55
CA TRP A 219 21.52 1.67 -15.16
C TRP A 219 21.82 2.81 -14.19
N LEU A 220 22.21 3.98 -14.68
CA LEU A 220 22.46 5.17 -13.87
C LEU A 220 21.31 6.17 -14.07
N SER A 221 20.99 6.91 -13.02
CA SER A 221 20.01 7.99 -13.14
C SER A 221 20.52 9.07 -14.10
N PRO A 222 19.69 9.54 -15.05
CA PRO A 222 20.08 10.61 -15.97
C PRO A 222 20.19 11.99 -15.29
N VAL A 223 19.72 12.12 -14.05
CA VAL A 223 19.74 13.37 -13.26
C VAL A 223 20.93 13.41 -12.30
N ASP A 224 21.28 12.28 -11.68
CA ASP A 224 22.42 12.16 -10.78
C ASP A 224 23.02 10.76 -10.93
N ALA A 225 24.13 10.64 -11.66
CA ALA A 225 24.77 9.36 -11.95
C ALA A 225 25.23 8.59 -10.70
N ARG A 226 25.21 9.21 -9.50
CA ARG A 226 25.46 8.53 -8.21
C ARG A 226 24.20 7.87 -7.63
N LYS A 227 23.11 7.79 -8.39
CA LYS A 227 21.85 7.17 -7.97
C LYS A 227 21.38 6.17 -9.01
N TRP A 228 20.67 5.16 -8.53
CA TRP A 228 19.97 4.20 -9.38
C TRP A 228 18.71 4.84 -9.98
N PRO A 229 18.35 4.53 -11.23
CA PRO A 229 17.11 4.96 -11.84
C PRO A 229 15.93 4.32 -11.10
N ALA A 230 14.90 5.13 -10.88
CA ALA A 230 13.66 4.73 -10.24
C ALA A 230 12.49 5.34 -11.01
N CYS A 231 11.35 4.67 -10.97
CA CYS A 231 10.12 5.12 -11.61
C CYS A 231 8.91 4.86 -10.73
N VAL A 232 7.81 5.54 -11.05
CA VAL A 232 6.49 5.26 -10.50
C VAL A 232 5.69 4.59 -11.59
N ASP A 233 5.03 3.50 -11.24
CA ASP A 233 4.16 2.75 -12.13
C ASP A 233 2.72 2.78 -11.59
N ALA A 234 1.78 3.05 -12.48
CA ALA A 234 0.35 3.11 -12.21
C ALA A 234 -0.42 2.14 -13.13
N CYS A 235 0.24 1.05 -13.55
CA CYS A 235 -0.37 0.05 -14.41
C CYS A 235 -1.53 -0.69 -13.75
N ASP A 236 -2.46 -1.16 -14.58
CA ASP A 236 -3.66 -1.85 -14.12
C ASP A 236 -3.36 -3.13 -13.35
N ASP A 237 -2.36 -3.88 -13.77
CA ASP A 237 -1.95 -5.12 -13.10
C ASP A 237 -1.19 -4.84 -11.79
N CYS A 238 -0.38 -3.79 -11.78
CA CYS A 238 0.48 -3.39 -10.69
C CYS A 238 -0.33 -3.07 -9.44
N ARG A 239 -1.46 -2.37 -9.61
CA ARG A 239 -2.37 -2.07 -8.50
C ARG A 239 -3.06 -3.32 -7.95
N LEU A 240 -3.34 -4.33 -8.78
CA LEU A 240 -3.94 -5.59 -8.36
C LEU A 240 -2.93 -6.53 -7.70
N GLN A 241 -1.63 -6.37 -8.00
CA GLN A 241 -0.55 -7.13 -7.39
C GLN A 241 -0.15 -6.55 -6.03
N THR A 242 -0.13 -5.23 -5.90
CA THR A 242 0.42 -4.54 -4.71
C THR A 242 -0.65 -4.04 -3.75
N GLY A 243 -1.86 -3.78 -4.24
CA GLY A 243 -2.91 -3.12 -3.48
C GLY A 243 -2.73 -1.60 -3.38
N VAL A 244 -1.97 -0.96 -4.27
CA VAL A 244 -1.82 0.51 -4.33
C VAL A 244 -2.01 1.05 -5.74
N HIS A 245 -2.59 2.25 -5.89
CA HIS A 245 -2.79 2.87 -7.21
C HIS A 245 -1.49 3.26 -7.92
N ALA A 246 -0.42 3.49 -7.17
CA ALA A 246 0.90 3.84 -7.69
C ALA A 246 1.99 3.14 -6.87
N ILE A 247 2.84 2.36 -7.54
CA ILE A 247 3.96 1.64 -6.95
C ILE A 247 5.29 2.27 -7.41
N GLY A 248 6.29 2.28 -6.53
CA GLY A 248 7.64 2.72 -6.88
C GLY A 248 8.53 1.53 -7.25
N TRP A 249 9.27 1.63 -8.35
CA TRP A 249 10.30 0.68 -8.75
C TRP A 249 11.66 1.34 -8.76
N VAL A 250 12.70 0.56 -8.50
CA VAL A 250 14.10 0.96 -8.65
C VAL A 250 14.86 -0.15 -9.36
N CYS A 251 15.67 0.19 -10.36
CA CYS A 251 16.46 -0.78 -11.11
C CYS A 251 17.88 -0.80 -10.55
N ILE A 252 18.28 -1.92 -9.95
CA ILE A 252 19.54 -2.07 -9.22
C ILE A 252 20.26 -3.31 -9.77
N PRO A 253 21.54 -3.22 -10.16
CA PRO A 253 22.35 -4.39 -10.47
C PRO A 253 22.48 -5.31 -9.26
N GLU A 254 22.35 -6.63 -9.45
CA GLU A 254 22.47 -7.61 -8.34
C GLU A 254 23.82 -7.53 -7.61
N SER A 255 24.89 -7.18 -8.32
CA SER A 255 26.23 -6.95 -7.76
C SER A 255 26.31 -5.78 -6.76
N CYS A 256 25.26 -4.96 -6.68
CA CYS A 256 25.13 -3.85 -5.74
C CYS A 256 24.28 -4.19 -4.51
N ILE A 257 23.72 -5.39 -4.43
CA ILE A 257 22.85 -5.86 -3.34
C ILE A 257 23.65 -6.77 -2.39
N THR A 258 23.45 -6.61 -1.08
CA THR A 258 24.13 -7.43 -0.06
C THR A 258 23.16 -7.87 1.06
N PRO A 259 23.12 -9.15 1.46
CA PRO A 259 23.90 -10.27 0.91
C PRO A 259 23.54 -10.56 -0.55
N SER A 260 24.44 -11.27 -1.26
CA SER A 260 24.19 -11.66 -2.65
C SER A 260 22.85 -12.39 -2.77
N VAL A 261 22.11 -12.08 -3.82
CA VAL A 261 20.87 -12.77 -4.15
C VAL A 261 21.17 -14.26 -4.31
N PRO A 262 20.47 -15.16 -3.60
CA PRO A 262 20.68 -16.60 -3.76
C PRO A 262 20.40 -17.03 -5.21
N GLU A 263 21.23 -17.91 -5.76
CA GLU A 263 21.05 -18.44 -7.14
C GLU A 263 19.74 -19.22 -7.29
N ASP A 264 19.18 -19.72 -6.19
CA ASP A 264 17.91 -20.45 -6.12
C ASP A 264 16.71 -19.57 -5.75
N LEU A 265 16.85 -18.24 -5.76
CA LEU A 265 15.73 -17.34 -5.49
C LEU A 265 14.63 -17.54 -6.54
N GLN A 266 13.53 -18.15 -6.13
CA GLN A 266 12.34 -18.25 -6.96
C GLN A 266 11.56 -16.94 -6.94
N LEU A 267 11.66 -16.17 -8.01
CA LEU A 267 10.80 -15.01 -8.24
C LEU A 267 9.42 -15.48 -8.71
N GLY A 268 8.40 -15.34 -7.86
CA GLY A 268 7.01 -15.65 -8.22
C GLY A 268 6.66 -17.14 -8.25
N GLY A 269 7.19 -17.92 -7.30
CA GLY A 269 6.88 -19.35 -7.18
C GLY A 269 5.38 -19.62 -6.99
N THR A 270 4.87 -20.58 -7.78
CA THR A 270 3.52 -21.15 -7.67
C THR A 270 3.40 -22.12 -6.50
#